data_AF-A0A6A3CSR1-F1
#
_entry.id   AF-A0A6A3CSR1-F1
#
_cell.length_a   1.000
_cell.length_b   1.000
_cell.length_c   1.000
_cell.angle_alpha   90.00
_cell.angle_beta   90.00
_cell.angle_gamma   90.00
#
_symmetry.space_group_name_H-M   'P 1'
#
loop_
_entity.id
_entity.type
_entity.pdbx_description
1 polymer ?
#
loop_
_entity_poly.entity_id
_entity_poly.type
_entity_poly.pdbx_seq_one_letter_code
_entity_poly.pdbx_strand_id
1 'polypeptide(L)'
;MDFPVPLDLLTCTQRKIRVPYPFQWGAPTFDAGEAFAMMAASFVALVESTGTYIAVARYASATPMPPSILSRGIGWQGVGILFSGLFGTGNGSSISVENAGLLALTRVGSRRVVQISAGFMIFFSILGKFGAVFASIPSPIFAALYCLFFAYVGSGGLNFLQFCNLNSFKTKFILGFSVFMGLSIPQYFNEYTAANGFGPVHTRARWFNDMINVPFSSEAFVAGLLAMFLDCTLHGKENAIRKDRGMHFWDKYRSFKSDARSEEFYSLPFDLNKFCPSV
;
A
#
# COMPACT_ATOMS: atom_id res chain seq x y z
N MET A 1 10.49 -27.11 4.98
CA MET A 1 9.90 -28.47 5.03
C MET A 1 8.50 -28.38 4.46
N ASP A 2 8.41 -28.42 3.13
CA ASP A 2 7.15 -28.46 2.41
C ASP A 2 6.65 -29.90 2.40
N PHE A 3 5.62 -30.21 3.17
CA PHE A 3 4.83 -31.41 2.92
C PHE A 3 3.84 -31.07 1.79
N PRO A 4 3.98 -31.67 0.59
CA PRO A 4 2.94 -31.54 -0.41
C PRO A 4 1.73 -32.32 0.10
N VAL A 5 0.73 -31.60 0.60
CA VAL A 5 -0.58 -32.21 0.87
C VAL A 5 -1.11 -32.70 -0.48
N PRO A 6 -1.46 -33.99 -0.65
CA PRO A 6 -1.95 -34.50 -1.91
C PRO A 6 -3.19 -33.72 -2.37
N LEU A 7 -3.20 -33.20 -3.61
CA LEU A 7 -4.30 -32.42 -4.17
C LEU A 7 -5.66 -33.13 -4.05
N ASP A 8 -5.65 -34.47 -4.10
CA ASP A 8 -6.85 -35.29 -3.98
C ASP A 8 -7.49 -35.22 -2.59
N LEU A 9 -6.71 -35.03 -1.53
CA LEU A 9 -7.23 -34.88 -0.17
C LEU A 9 -7.78 -33.47 0.10
N LEU A 10 -7.18 -32.42 -0.48
CA LEU A 10 -7.67 -31.04 -0.37
C LEU A 10 -8.95 -30.79 -1.18
N THR A 11 -9.12 -31.45 -2.33
CA THR A 11 -10.30 -31.25 -3.19
C THR A 11 -11.50 -32.11 -2.78
N CYS A 12 -11.26 -33.27 -2.14
CA CYS A 12 -12.31 -34.22 -1.76
C CYS A 12 -12.95 -33.91 -0.39
N THR A 13 -12.23 -33.23 0.52
CA THR A 13 -12.72 -32.87 1.87
C THR A 13 -13.37 -31.48 1.96
N GLN A 14 -13.15 -30.60 0.98
CA GLN A 14 -13.70 -29.24 1.00
C GLN A 14 -15.16 -29.22 0.54
N ARG A 15 -16.05 -28.67 1.37
CA ARG A 15 -17.45 -28.41 1.03
C ARG A 15 -17.53 -27.57 -0.25
N LYS A 16 -18.46 -27.94 -1.14
CA LYS A 16 -18.69 -27.30 -2.45
C LYS A 16 -19.05 -25.81 -2.32
N ILE A 17 -19.65 -25.43 -1.18
CA ILE A 17 -20.02 -24.06 -0.81
C ILE A 17 -19.53 -23.83 0.62
N ARG A 18 -18.68 -22.82 0.83
CA ARG A 18 -18.25 -22.38 2.16
C ARG A 18 -18.36 -20.87 2.22
N VAL A 19 -19.34 -20.37 2.97
CA VAL A 19 -19.50 -18.94 3.20
C VAL A 19 -18.64 -18.56 4.42
N PRO A 20 -17.69 -17.62 4.29
CA PRO A 20 -16.96 -17.11 5.45
C PRO A 20 -17.95 -16.39 6.36
N TYR A 21 -17.99 -16.77 7.62
CA TYR A 21 -18.82 -16.12 8.63
C TYR A 21 -17.94 -15.24 9.53
N PRO A 22 -18.45 -14.09 9.98
CA PRO A 22 -17.70 -13.22 10.88
C PRO A 22 -17.37 -13.98 12.18
N PHE A 23 -16.20 -13.68 12.77
CA PHE A 23 -15.67 -14.33 13.99
C PHE A 23 -15.41 -15.84 13.87
N GLN A 24 -15.15 -16.34 12.66
CA GLN A 24 -14.83 -17.75 12.45
C GLN A 24 -13.65 -18.24 13.32
N TRP A 25 -12.68 -17.38 13.64
CA TRP A 25 -11.48 -17.71 14.43
C TRP A 25 -11.59 -17.39 15.93
N GLY A 26 -12.78 -17.03 16.42
CA GLY A 26 -13.04 -16.69 17.82
C GLY A 26 -13.39 -15.21 18.05
N ALA A 27 -13.73 -14.88 19.30
CA ALA A 27 -14.02 -13.51 19.70
C ALA A 27 -12.74 -12.65 19.73
N PRO A 28 -12.80 -11.35 19.40
CA PRO A 28 -11.64 -10.49 19.41
C PRO A 28 -11.12 -10.36 20.83
N THR A 29 -9.85 -10.73 21.03
CA THR A 29 -9.13 -10.48 22.28
C THR A 29 -8.29 -9.22 22.10
N PHE A 30 -8.18 -8.43 23.16
CA PHE A 30 -7.42 -7.18 23.14
C PHE A 30 -6.17 -7.32 23.99
N ASP A 31 -5.03 -7.49 23.33
CA ASP A 31 -3.72 -7.29 23.94
C ASP A 31 -3.21 -5.90 23.54
N ALA A 32 -2.92 -5.06 24.53
CA ALA A 32 -2.44 -3.71 24.30
C ALA A 32 -1.13 -3.70 23.49
N GLY A 33 -0.21 -4.66 23.73
CA GLY A 33 1.06 -4.73 23.03
C GLY A 33 0.87 -4.95 21.53
N GLU A 34 0.07 -5.95 21.16
CA GLU A 34 -0.23 -6.27 19.76
C GLU A 34 -1.08 -5.17 19.10
N ALA A 35 -1.98 -4.53 19.84
CA ALA A 35 -2.75 -3.39 19.34
C ALA A 35 -1.84 -2.23 18.90
N PHE A 36 -0.83 -1.85 19.71
CA PHE A 36 0.13 -0.81 19.34
C PHE A 36 0.99 -1.21 18.13
N ALA A 37 1.41 -2.48 18.04
CA ALA A 37 2.13 -3.00 16.89
C ALA A 37 1.30 -2.87 15.59
N MET A 38 0.02 -3.24 15.66
CA MET A 38 -0.91 -3.14 14.52
C MET A 38 -1.25 -1.69 14.17
N MET A 39 -1.31 -0.78 15.14
CA MET A 39 -1.42 0.65 14.87
C MET A 39 -0.19 1.19 14.13
N ALA A 40 1.02 0.80 14.53
CA ALA A 40 2.23 1.19 13.81
C ALA A 40 2.26 0.62 12.38
N ALA A 41 1.90 -0.66 12.21
CA ALA A 41 1.81 -1.31 10.90
C ALA A 41 0.78 -0.63 9.99
N SER A 42 -0.40 -0.30 10.51
CA SER A 42 -1.41 0.43 9.74
C SER A 42 -0.94 1.83 9.36
N PHE A 43 -0.24 2.55 10.24
CA PHE A 43 0.33 3.85 9.90
C PHE A 43 1.35 3.77 8.75
N VAL A 44 2.25 2.79 8.78
CA VAL A 44 3.19 2.51 7.68
C VAL A 44 2.44 2.23 6.39
N ALA A 45 1.42 1.36 6.44
CA ALA A 45 0.59 1.03 5.29
C ALA A 45 -0.16 2.25 4.74
N LEU A 46 -0.58 3.20 5.59
CA LEU A 46 -1.21 4.45 5.17
C LEU A 46 -0.24 5.36 4.40
N VAL A 47 1.00 5.47 4.87
CA VAL A 47 2.05 6.25 4.19
C VAL A 47 2.34 5.65 2.81
N GLU A 48 2.50 4.32 2.74
CA GLU A 48 2.73 3.60 1.48
C GLU A 48 1.54 3.77 0.52
N SER A 49 0.32 3.57 1.03
CA SER A 49 -0.94 3.69 0.28
C SER A 49 -1.11 5.09 -0.31
N THR A 50 -0.69 6.13 0.40
CA THR A 50 -0.71 7.51 -0.10
C THR A 50 0.17 7.67 -1.34
N GLY A 51 1.37 7.08 -1.35
CA GLY A 51 2.24 7.06 -2.53
C GLY A 51 1.61 6.32 -3.71
N THR A 52 0.99 5.17 -3.44
CA THR A 52 0.29 4.39 -4.48
C THR A 52 -0.90 5.15 -5.07
N TYR A 53 -1.69 5.89 -4.27
CA TYR A 53 -2.79 6.72 -4.78
C TYR A 53 -2.30 7.78 -5.77
N ILE A 54 -1.18 8.45 -5.46
CA ILE A 54 -0.58 9.46 -6.34
C ILE A 54 -0.10 8.82 -7.65
N ALA A 55 0.53 7.64 -7.58
CA ALA A 55 0.97 6.90 -8.76
C ALA A 55 -0.20 6.44 -9.63
N VAL A 56 -1.23 5.84 -9.02
CA VAL A 56 -2.44 5.36 -9.70
C VAL A 56 -3.19 6.48 -10.39
N ALA A 57 -3.35 7.65 -9.76
CA ALA A 57 -4.00 8.79 -10.38
C ALA A 57 -3.29 9.20 -11.69
N ARG A 58 -1.96 9.11 -11.74
CA ARG A 58 -1.19 9.43 -12.94
C ARG A 58 -1.34 8.37 -14.02
N TYR A 59 -1.29 7.09 -13.67
CA TYR A 59 -1.47 6.01 -14.64
C TYR A 59 -2.88 5.95 -15.22
N ALA A 60 -3.90 6.23 -14.41
CA ALA A 60 -5.28 6.36 -14.85
C ALA A 60 -5.51 7.62 -15.70
N SER A 61 -4.49 8.48 -15.88
CA SER A 61 -4.62 9.80 -16.51
C SER A 61 -5.72 10.65 -15.86
N ALA A 62 -5.93 10.47 -14.56
CA ALA A 62 -6.91 11.19 -13.76
C ALA A 62 -6.38 12.58 -13.41
N THR A 63 -7.30 13.49 -13.05
CA THR A 63 -6.90 14.78 -12.48
C THR A 63 -6.19 14.56 -11.14
N PRO A 64 -5.19 15.40 -10.78
CA PRO A 64 -4.49 15.24 -9.52
C PRO A 64 -5.44 15.25 -8.32
N MET A 65 -5.20 14.32 -7.42
CA MET A 65 -6.10 14.04 -6.32
C MET A 65 -6.06 15.18 -5.28
N PRO A 66 -7.21 15.82 -4.96
CA PRO A 66 -7.25 16.75 -3.85
C PRO A 66 -7.12 16.02 -2.50
N PRO A 67 -6.66 16.71 -1.44
CA PRO A 67 -6.52 16.12 -0.11
C PRO A 67 -7.81 15.51 0.45
N SER A 68 -8.98 16.08 0.11
CA SER A 68 -10.30 15.56 0.50
C SER A 68 -10.55 14.15 -0.04
N ILE A 69 -10.15 13.89 -1.29
CA ILE A 69 -10.36 12.58 -1.95
C ILE A 69 -9.37 11.55 -1.43
N LEU A 70 -8.13 11.96 -1.16
CA LEU A 70 -7.14 11.10 -0.50
C LEU A 70 -7.63 10.67 0.89
N SER A 71 -8.12 11.62 1.69
CA SER A 71 -8.67 11.35 3.02
C SER A 71 -9.88 10.39 2.96
N ARG A 72 -10.72 10.51 1.93
CA ARG A 72 -11.86 9.60 1.72
C ARG A 72 -11.42 8.20 1.31
N GLY A 73 -10.43 8.10 0.42
CA GLY A 73 -9.84 6.82 0.01
C GLY A 73 -9.23 6.07 1.19
N ILE A 74 -8.43 6.78 2.00
CA ILE A 74 -7.86 6.26 3.26
C ILE A 74 -8.96 5.85 4.25
N GLY A 75 -10.03 6.65 4.38
CA GLY A 75 -11.17 6.29 5.22
C GLY A 75 -11.82 4.96 4.79
N TRP A 76 -12.01 4.76 3.49
CA TRP A 76 -12.56 3.50 2.95
C TRP A 76 -11.61 2.31 3.12
N GLN A 77 -10.30 2.54 3.01
CA GLN A 77 -9.28 1.54 3.34
C GLN A 77 -9.40 1.09 4.80
N GLY A 78 -9.56 2.03 5.74
CA GLY A 78 -9.78 1.72 7.16
C GLY A 78 -11.04 0.88 7.41
N VAL A 79 -12.15 1.20 6.74
CA VAL A 79 -13.38 0.39 6.78
C VAL A 79 -13.14 -1.02 6.23
N GLY A 80 -12.38 -1.14 5.14
CA GLY A 80 -11.93 -2.43 4.61
C GLY A 80 -11.16 -3.25 5.63
N ILE A 81 -10.21 -2.63 6.35
CA ILE A 81 -9.39 -3.29 7.38
C ILE A 81 -10.27 -3.79 8.53
N LEU A 82 -11.27 -3.03 8.94
CA LEU A 82 -12.24 -3.46 9.96
C LEU A 82 -13.01 -4.71 9.52
N PHE A 83 -13.50 -4.74 8.27
CA PHE A 83 -14.14 -5.94 7.74
C PHE A 83 -13.14 -7.10 7.62
N SER A 84 -11.91 -6.86 7.17
CA SER A 84 -10.86 -7.88 7.13
C SER A 84 -10.59 -8.48 8.51
N GLY A 85 -10.53 -7.66 9.57
CA GLY A 85 -10.39 -8.15 10.95
C GLY A 85 -11.60 -8.96 11.41
N LEU A 86 -12.82 -8.52 11.10
CA LEU A 86 -14.06 -9.21 11.47
C LEU A 86 -14.19 -10.62 10.85
N PHE A 87 -13.77 -10.76 9.59
CA PHE A 87 -13.75 -12.05 8.88
C PHE A 87 -12.48 -12.87 9.15
N GLY A 88 -11.56 -12.38 9.99
CA GLY A 88 -10.37 -13.12 10.42
C GLY A 88 -9.24 -13.18 9.37
N THR A 89 -9.12 -12.15 8.54
CA THR A 89 -8.01 -12.02 7.58
C THR A 89 -6.75 -11.64 8.36
N GLY A 90 -5.75 -12.53 8.38
CA GLY A 90 -4.50 -12.34 9.16
C GLY A 90 -3.67 -11.14 8.69
N ASN A 91 -3.83 -10.73 7.44
CA ASN A 91 -3.27 -9.51 6.88
C ASN A 91 -4.40 -8.51 6.63
N GLY A 92 -4.26 -7.28 7.13
CA GLY A 92 -5.23 -6.20 6.87
C GLY A 92 -5.32 -5.86 5.38
N SER A 93 -6.42 -5.23 4.96
CA SER A 93 -6.56 -4.78 3.57
C SER A 93 -5.78 -3.48 3.32
N SER A 94 -4.81 -3.52 2.42
CA SER A 94 -4.10 -2.35 1.92
C SER A 94 -4.26 -2.19 0.41
N ILE A 95 -3.83 -1.06 -0.13
CA ILE A 95 -3.84 -0.85 -1.58
C ILE A 95 -2.89 -1.86 -2.23
N SER A 96 -3.41 -2.64 -3.17
CA SER A 96 -2.61 -3.63 -3.88
C SER A 96 -1.70 -2.96 -4.90
N VAL A 97 -0.39 -2.99 -4.63
CA VAL A 97 0.65 -2.52 -5.53
C VAL A 97 0.60 -3.23 -6.88
N GLU A 98 0.26 -4.53 -6.90
CA GLU A 98 0.07 -5.32 -8.12
C GLU A 98 -1.02 -4.77 -9.04
N ASN A 99 -2.17 -4.41 -8.45
CA ASN A 99 -3.29 -3.84 -9.21
C ASN A 99 -2.93 -2.46 -9.76
N ALA A 100 -2.15 -1.67 -9.02
CA ALA A 100 -1.61 -0.40 -9.51
C ALA A 100 -0.65 -0.63 -10.70
N GLY A 101 0.22 -1.64 -10.63
CA GLY A 101 1.11 -2.03 -11.73
C GLY A 101 0.35 -2.51 -12.97
N LEU A 102 -0.68 -3.34 -12.78
CA LEU A 102 -1.53 -3.84 -13.86
C LEU A 102 -2.31 -2.71 -14.54
N LEU A 103 -2.85 -1.76 -13.77
CA LEU A 103 -3.49 -0.57 -14.30
C LEU A 103 -2.52 0.24 -15.15
N ALA A 104 -1.29 0.37 -14.69
CA ALA A 104 -0.27 1.13 -15.37
C ALA A 104 0.14 0.47 -16.71
N LEU A 105 0.15 -0.87 -16.77
CA LEU A 105 0.36 -1.63 -18.00
C LEU A 105 -0.82 -1.54 -18.98
N THR A 106 -2.03 -1.78 -18.49
CA THR A 106 -3.25 -1.88 -19.32
C THR A 106 -3.81 -0.51 -19.73
N ARG A 107 -3.48 0.54 -18.98
CA ARG A 107 -4.04 1.90 -19.10
C ARG A 107 -5.57 1.95 -19.02
N VAL A 108 -6.21 0.95 -18.42
CA VAL A 108 -7.67 0.89 -18.24
C VAL A 108 -8.06 1.35 -16.84
N GLY A 109 -8.23 2.67 -16.66
CA GLY A 109 -8.64 3.29 -15.39
C GLY A 109 -10.15 3.25 -15.09
N SER A 110 -10.90 2.31 -15.68
CA SER A 110 -12.36 2.28 -15.56
C SER A 110 -12.82 1.62 -14.26
N ARG A 111 -13.65 2.33 -13.48
CA ARG A 111 -14.24 1.83 -12.22
C ARG A 111 -15.08 0.56 -12.40
N ARG A 112 -15.72 0.39 -13.56
CA ARG A 112 -16.56 -0.78 -13.86
C ARG A 112 -15.75 -2.08 -13.85
N VAL A 113 -14.50 -2.03 -14.32
CA VAL A 113 -13.60 -3.20 -14.33
C VAL A 113 -13.33 -3.67 -12.91
N VAL A 114 -13.05 -2.74 -12.00
CA VAL A 114 -12.80 -3.05 -10.58
C VAL A 114 -14.07 -3.59 -9.91
N GLN A 115 -15.25 -3.02 -10.19
CA GLN A 115 -16.52 -3.50 -9.64
C GLN A 115 -16.87 -4.92 -10.11
N ILE A 116 -16.69 -5.21 -11.40
CA ILE A 116 -16.92 -6.55 -11.97
C ILE A 116 -15.93 -7.55 -11.36
N SER A 117 -14.64 -7.17 -11.26
CA SER A 117 -13.60 -8.00 -10.65
C SER A 117 -13.92 -8.32 -9.17
N ALA A 118 -14.37 -7.33 -8.39
CA ALA A 118 -14.79 -7.55 -7.02
C ALA A 118 -15.99 -8.51 -6.91
N GLY A 119 -16.97 -8.39 -7.82
CA GLY A 119 -18.09 -9.33 -7.92
C GLY A 119 -17.63 -10.78 -8.19
N PHE A 120 -16.68 -10.96 -9.12
CA PHE A 120 -16.07 -12.26 -9.38
C PHE A 120 -15.27 -12.80 -8.18
N MET A 121 -14.54 -11.95 -7.46
CA MET A 121 -13.81 -12.36 -6.25
C MET A 121 -14.76 -12.86 -5.16
N ILE A 122 -15.87 -12.17 -4.92
CA ILE A 122 -16.89 -12.62 -3.97
C ILE A 122 -17.52 -13.95 -4.42
N PHE A 123 -17.86 -14.05 -5.71
CA PHE A 123 -18.43 -15.26 -6.28
C PHE A 123 -17.50 -16.48 -6.14
N PHE A 124 -16.22 -16.32 -6.48
CA PHE A 124 -15.23 -17.41 -6.35
C PHE A 124 -14.87 -17.73 -4.90
N SER A 125 -14.94 -16.76 -3.99
CA SER A 125 -14.70 -16.98 -2.55
C SER A 125 -15.72 -17.97 -1.94
N ILE A 126 -16.97 -17.98 -2.40
CA ILE A 126 -18.03 -18.87 -1.93
C ILE A 126 -17.79 -20.34 -2.36
N LEU A 127 -17.12 -20.53 -3.50
CA LEU A 127 -16.86 -21.84 -4.09
C LEU A 127 -15.52 -22.39 -3.57
N GLY A 128 -15.54 -23.05 -2.41
CA GLY A 128 -14.33 -23.57 -1.73
C GLY A 128 -13.41 -24.45 -2.58
N LYS A 129 -13.93 -25.08 -3.63
CA LYS A 129 -13.13 -25.86 -4.60
C LYS A 129 -12.17 -25.00 -5.43
N PHE A 130 -12.56 -23.77 -5.80
CA PHE A 130 -11.66 -22.86 -6.49
C PHE A 130 -10.55 -22.36 -5.55
N GLY A 131 -10.86 -22.16 -4.27
CA GLY A 131 -9.83 -21.85 -3.26
C GLY A 131 -8.74 -22.91 -3.17
N ALA A 132 -9.10 -24.19 -3.27
CA ALA A 132 -8.13 -25.29 -3.29
C ALA A 132 -7.23 -25.27 -4.55
N VAL A 133 -7.77 -24.87 -5.71
CA VAL A 133 -6.98 -24.70 -6.94
C VAL A 133 -5.98 -23.55 -6.77
N PHE A 134 -6.39 -22.42 -6.21
CA PHE A 134 -5.45 -21.31 -5.93
C PHE A 134 -4.36 -21.71 -4.93
N ALA A 135 -4.70 -22.52 -3.91
CA ALA A 135 -3.73 -23.05 -2.96
C ALA A 135 -2.76 -24.07 -3.59
N SER A 136 -3.10 -24.67 -4.73
CA SER A 136 -2.23 -25.61 -5.44
C SER A 136 -1.16 -24.97 -6.32
N ILE A 137 -1.24 -23.65 -6.54
CA ILE A 137 -0.28 -22.93 -7.38
C ILE A 137 1.05 -22.83 -6.63
N PRO A 138 2.17 -23.31 -7.22
CA PRO A 138 3.50 -23.20 -6.62
C PRO A 138 3.89 -21.76 -6.25
N SER A 139 4.50 -21.59 -5.08
CA SER A 139 5.03 -20.31 -4.60
C SER A 139 6.04 -19.63 -5.56
N PRO A 140 6.88 -20.35 -6.35
CA PRO A 140 7.78 -19.69 -7.31
C PRO A 140 7.06 -18.92 -8.41
N ILE A 141 5.85 -19.33 -8.81
CA ILE A 141 5.07 -18.63 -9.85
C ILE A 141 4.61 -17.29 -9.31
N PHE A 142 4.11 -17.25 -8.07
CA PHE A 142 3.75 -16.00 -7.41
C PHE A 142 4.96 -15.07 -7.30
N ALA A 143 6.12 -15.58 -6.84
CA ALA A 143 7.34 -14.78 -6.74
C ALA A 143 7.75 -14.16 -8.09
N ALA A 144 7.64 -14.92 -9.19
CA ALA A 144 7.93 -14.42 -10.54
C ALA A 144 6.95 -13.32 -10.99
N LEU A 145 5.66 -13.46 -10.69
CA LEU A 145 4.65 -12.45 -10.99
C LEU A 145 4.89 -11.16 -10.17
N TYR A 146 5.16 -11.30 -8.88
CA TYR A 146 5.50 -10.17 -8.00
C TYR A 146 6.73 -9.41 -8.52
N CYS A 147 7.78 -10.12 -8.97
CA CYS A 147 8.97 -9.50 -9.53
C CYS A 147 8.63 -8.56 -10.71
N LEU A 148 7.74 -8.99 -11.60
CA LEU A 148 7.29 -8.17 -12.73
C LEU A 148 6.43 -6.98 -12.28
N PHE A 149 5.49 -7.18 -11.37
CA PHE A 149 4.62 -6.11 -10.89
C PHE A 149 5.39 -5.04 -10.10
N PHE A 150 6.30 -5.44 -9.21
CA PHE A 150 7.15 -4.50 -8.48
C PHE A 150 8.08 -3.73 -9.40
N ALA A 151 8.67 -4.37 -10.43
CA ALA A 151 9.46 -3.66 -11.43
C ALA A 151 8.64 -2.60 -12.18
N TYR A 152 7.39 -2.92 -12.54
CA TYR A 152 6.52 -1.98 -13.24
C TYR A 152 6.11 -0.79 -12.37
N VAL A 153 5.74 -1.05 -11.11
CA VAL A 153 5.40 0.02 -10.16
C VAL A 153 6.63 0.88 -9.86
N GLY A 154 7.79 0.25 -9.62
CA GLY A 154 9.06 0.95 -9.42
C GLY A 154 9.41 1.84 -10.60
N SER A 155 9.23 1.36 -11.83
CA SER A 155 9.45 2.11 -13.07
C SER A 155 8.64 3.41 -13.13
N GLY A 156 7.33 3.39 -12.85
CA GLY A 156 6.61 4.66 -12.84
C GLY A 156 6.70 5.45 -11.54
N GLY A 157 7.24 4.88 -10.46
CA GLY A 157 7.87 5.66 -9.38
C GLY A 157 9.03 6.51 -9.89
N LEU A 158 9.94 5.92 -10.67
CA LEU A 158 11.06 6.64 -11.32
C LEU A 158 10.56 7.70 -12.32
N ASN A 159 9.42 7.47 -12.98
CA ASN A 159 8.81 8.47 -13.85
C ASN A 159 8.44 9.77 -13.11
N PHE A 160 8.32 9.78 -11.78
CA PHE A 160 8.17 11.03 -11.03
C PHE A 160 9.46 11.85 -10.93
N LEU A 161 10.63 11.23 -11.08
CA LEU A 161 11.91 11.94 -11.04
C LEU A 161 12.08 12.92 -12.20
N GLN A 162 11.33 12.76 -13.28
CA GLN A 162 11.32 13.70 -14.40
C GLN A 162 10.84 15.11 -14.00
N PHE A 163 10.09 15.23 -12.91
CA PHE A 163 9.63 16.53 -12.39
C PHE A 163 10.70 17.20 -11.52
N CYS A 164 11.71 16.46 -11.08
CA CYS A 164 12.80 16.96 -10.26
C CYS A 164 14.00 17.36 -11.14
N ASN A 165 14.74 18.36 -10.70
CA ASN A 165 15.99 18.73 -11.36
C ASN A 165 17.10 17.75 -10.98
N LEU A 166 17.27 16.70 -11.79
CA LEU A 166 18.32 15.70 -11.65
C LEU A 166 19.72 16.23 -12.03
N ASN A 167 19.90 17.50 -12.41
CA ASN A 167 21.25 18.05 -12.59
C ASN A 167 21.86 18.56 -11.27
N SER A 168 21.04 18.84 -10.26
CA SER A 168 21.52 19.31 -8.97
C SER A 168 22.13 18.17 -8.15
N PHE A 169 23.32 18.40 -7.59
CA PHE A 169 23.98 17.44 -6.69
C PHE A 169 23.12 17.12 -5.46
N LYS A 170 22.39 18.12 -4.94
CA LYS A 170 21.50 17.95 -3.76
C LYS A 170 20.40 16.94 -4.03
N THR A 171 19.70 17.06 -5.16
CA THR A 171 18.63 16.13 -5.55
C THR A 171 19.14 14.71 -5.76
N LYS A 172 20.29 14.55 -6.43
CA LYS A 172 20.94 13.24 -6.61
C LYS A 172 21.34 12.62 -5.28
N PHE A 173 21.90 13.42 -4.37
CA PHE A 173 22.31 12.96 -3.05
C PHE A 173 21.11 12.50 -2.22
N ILE A 174 20.04 13.30 -2.17
CA ILE A 174 18.81 12.95 -1.44
C ILE A 174 18.24 11.64 -1.97
N LEU A 175 18.06 11.53 -3.30
CA LEU A 175 17.52 10.34 -3.95
C LEU A 175 18.38 9.10 -3.70
N GLY A 176 19.69 9.20 -3.96
CA GLY A 176 20.60 8.07 -3.84
C GLY A 176 20.73 7.59 -2.39
N PHE A 177 20.87 8.53 -1.45
CA PHE A 177 20.99 8.21 -0.03
C PHE A 177 19.70 7.63 0.54
N SER A 178 18.53 8.18 0.20
CA SER A 178 17.25 7.68 0.70
C SER A 178 16.94 6.27 0.20
N VAL A 179 17.24 5.96 -1.07
CA VAL A 179 17.05 4.61 -1.62
C VAL A 179 18.02 3.63 -0.98
N PHE A 180 19.30 3.99 -0.85
CA PHE A 180 20.30 3.11 -0.25
C PHE A 180 19.98 2.79 1.21
N MET A 181 19.71 3.81 2.04
CA MET A 181 19.37 3.61 3.45
C MET A 181 17.99 2.96 3.62
N GLY A 182 17.06 3.23 2.71
CA GLY A 182 15.75 2.60 2.66
C GLY A 182 15.80 1.08 2.43
N LEU A 183 16.82 0.57 1.73
CA LEU A 183 17.04 -0.88 1.60
C LEU A 183 17.92 -1.43 2.74
N SER A 184 18.95 -0.67 3.15
CA SER A 184 19.94 -1.14 4.11
C SER A 184 19.40 -1.26 5.54
N ILE A 185 18.62 -0.29 6.03
CA ILE A 185 18.10 -0.32 7.41
C ILE A 185 17.10 -1.46 7.61
N PRO A 186 16.05 -1.63 6.78
CA PRO A 186 15.10 -2.73 6.97
C PRO A 186 15.75 -4.10 6.83
N GLN A 187 16.70 -4.25 5.90
CA GLN A 187 17.45 -5.50 5.76
C GLN A 187 18.21 -5.84 7.04
N TYR A 188 18.85 -4.85 7.67
CA TYR A 188 19.48 -5.03 8.98
C TYR A 188 18.48 -5.44 10.06
N PHE A 189 17.31 -4.80 10.13
CA PHE A 189 16.26 -5.16 11.10
C PHE A 189 15.73 -6.58 10.88
N ASN A 190 15.55 -6.99 9.62
CA ASN A 190 15.09 -8.32 9.23
C ASN A 190 16.13 -9.39 9.57
N GLU A 191 17.38 -9.19 9.19
CA GLU A 191 18.47 -10.12 9.48
C GLU A 191 18.73 -10.25 10.99
N TYR A 192 18.69 -9.13 11.72
CA TYR A 192 18.86 -9.15 13.17
C TYR A 192 17.73 -9.93 13.87
N THR A 193 16.49 -9.72 13.43
CA THR A 193 15.33 -10.46 13.95
C THR A 193 15.42 -11.95 13.61
N ALA A 194 15.88 -12.29 12.41
CA ALA A 194 16.08 -13.68 11.98
C ALA A 194 17.20 -14.39 12.74
N ALA A 195 18.29 -13.69 13.07
CA ALA A 195 19.44 -14.26 13.78
C ALA A 195 19.21 -14.41 15.29
N ASN A 196 18.58 -13.42 15.93
CA ASN A 196 18.47 -13.35 17.40
C ASN A 196 17.06 -13.66 17.94
N GLY A 197 16.05 -13.73 17.06
CA GLY A 197 14.65 -13.98 17.45
C GLY A 197 13.93 -12.77 18.08
N PHE A 198 14.60 -11.61 18.17
CA PHE A 198 14.01 -10.35 18.64
C PHE A 198 14.51 -9.18 17.78
N GLY A 199 13.68 -8.13 17.65
CA GLY A 199 14.05 -6.93 16.90
C GLY A 199 15.18 -6.14 17.57
N PRO A 200 15.92 -5.29 16.83
CA PRO A 200 17.08 -4.55 17.35
C PRO A 200 16.77 -3.70 18.59
N VAL A 201 15.56 -3.17 18.68
CA VAL A 201 15.06 -2.51 19.89
C VAL A 201 14.44 -3.56 20.79
N HIS A 202 15.17 -3.95 21.84
CA HIS A 202 14.71 -4.87 22.87
C HIS A 202 14.75 -4.24 24.26
N THR A 203 13.64 -3.62 24.64
CA THR A 203 13.37 -3.08 25.97
C THR A 203 12.34 -3.93 26.72
N ARG A 204 12.24 -3.78 28.05
CA ARG A 204 11.22 -4.48 28.88
C ARG A 204 9.77 -4.14 28.47
N ALA A 205 9.57 -3.06 27.71
CA ALA A 205 8.29 -2.64 27.16
C ALA A 205 8.09 -3.22 25.75
N ARG A 206 7.35 -4.34 25.63
CA ARG A 206 7.06 -4.99 24.34
C ARG A 206 6.36 -4.05 23.35
N TRP A 207 5.38 -3.27 23.82
CA TRP A 207 4.67 -2.28 23.02
C TRP A 207 5.60 -1.22 22.39
N PHE A 208 6.65 -0.81 23.11
CA PHE A 208 7.61 0.17 22.60
C PHE A 208 8.52 -0.44 21.54
N ASN A 209 8.96 -1.69 21.76
CA ASN A 209 9.77 -2.43 20.80
C ASN A 209 9.02 -2.57 19.47
N ASP A 210 7.76 -2.99 19.50
CA ASP A 210 6.99 -3.22 18.29
C ASP A 210 6.69 -1.91 17.55
N MET A 211 6.43 -0.82 18.29
CA MET A 211 6.16 0.50 17.70
C MET A 211 7.37 1.09 16.96
N ILE A 212 8.60 0.69 17.33
CA ILE A 212 9.83 1.10 16.64
C ILE A 212 10.25 0.06 15.59
N ASN A 213 10.22 -1.22 15.91
CA ASN A 213 10.71 -2.24 14.98
C ASN A 213 9.83 -2.34 13.72
N VAL A 214 8.50 -2.17 13.84
CA VAL A 214 7.59 -2.30 12.69
C VAL A 214 7.81 -1.24 11.61
N PRO A 215 7.86 0.08 11.91
CA PRO A 215 8.12 1.08 10.87
C PRO A 215 9.51 0.99 10.26
N PHE A 216 10.54 0.68 11.05
CA PHE A 216 11.91 0.57 10.56
C PHE A 216 12.18 -0.71 9.76
N SER A 217 11.30 -1.72 9.89
CA SER A 217 11.29 -2.92 9.04
C SER A 217 10.67 -2.68 7.65
N SER A 218 10.08 -1.51 7.39
CA SER A 218 9.47 -1.19 6.08
C SER A 218 10.42 -0.34 5.23
N GLU A 219 10.80 -0.88 4.08
CA GLU A 219 11.66 -0.22 3.08
C GLU A 219 11.08 1.10 2.57
N ALA A 220 9.80 1.10 2.21
CA ALA A 220 9.12 2.28 1.70
C ALA A 220 9.04 3.40 2.75
N PHE A 221 8.76 3.03 4.02
CA PHE A 221 8.64 4.01 5.10
C PHE A 221 9.98 4.66 5.43
N VAL A 222 11.04 3.86 5.59
CA VAL A 222 12.38 4.38 5.91
C VAL A 222 12.91 5.25 4.77
N ALA A 223 12.77 4.80 3.51
CA ALA A 223 13.16 5.59 2.34
C ALA A 223 12.43 6.93 2.30
N GLY A 224 11.11 6.92 2.49
CA GLY A 224 10.27 8.11 2.48
C GLY A 224 10.58 9.09 3.62
N LEU A 225 10.77 8.57 4.84
CA LEU A 225 11.11 9.37 6.02
C LEU A 225 12.47 10.07 5.83
N LEU A 226 13.48 9.34 5.37
CA LEU A 226 14.81 9.90 5.11
C LEU A 226 14.80 10.89 3.95
N ALA A 227 14.08 10.59 2.87
CA ALA A 227 13.91 11.52 1.76
C ALA A 227 13.25 12.83 2.22
N MET A 228 12.19 12.75 3.02
CA MET A 228 11.50 13.92 3.58
C MET A 228 12.41 14.70 4.53
N PHE A 229 13.10 14.02 5.44
CA PHE A 229 14.01 14.64 6.40
C PHE A 229 15.16 15.38 5.70
N LEU A 230 15.77 14.76 4.70
CA LEU A 230 16.83 15.37 3.90
C LEU A 230 16.31 16.52 3.03
N ASP A 231 15.11 16.39 2.45
CA ASP A 231 14.47 17.47 1.70
C ASP A 231 14.13 18.67 2.58
N CYS A 232 13.75 18.46 3.85
CA CYS A 232 13.56 19.55 4.81
C CYS A 232 14.87 20.19 5.26
N THR A 233 15.96 19.42 5.37
CA THR A 233 17.23 19.88 5.96
C THR A 233 18.15 20.54 4.93
N LEU A 234 18.30 19.98 3.73
CA LEU A 234 19.24 20.46 2.71
C LEU A 234 18.72 21.64 1.88
N HIS A 235 17.42 21.91 1.93
CA HIS A 235 16.78 22.92 1.11
C HIS A 235 16.24 24.08 1.97
N GLY A 236 17.04 25.14 2.11
CA GLY A 236 16.61 26.43 2.65
C GLY A 236 15.53 27.12 1.80
N LYS A 237 14.94 28.20 2.33
CA LYS A 237 13.81 28.98 1.77
C LYS A 237 14.10 29.74 0.45
N GLU A 238 14.96 29.26 -0.44
CA GLU A 238 15.24 29.94 -1.71
C GLU A 238 14.30 29.49 -2.85
N ASN A 239 13.82 30.46 -3.65
CA ASN A 239 12.87 30.22 -4.74
C ASN A 239 13.43 29.35 -5.88
N ALA A 240 14.75 29.37 -6.11
CA ALA A 240 15.40 28.49 -7.08
C ALA A 240 15.22 27.00 -6.73
N ILE A 241 15.22 26.70 -5.43
CA ILE A 241 15.10 25.35 -4.90
C ILE A 241 13.66 24.80 -5.04
N ARG A 242 12.63 25.66 -5.00
CA ARG A 242 11.25 25.25 -5.31
C ARG A 242 11.11 24.72 -6.74
N LYS A 243 11.86 25.29 -7.69
CA LYS A 243 11.86 24.84 -9.08
C LYS A 243 12.55 23.48 -9.21
N ASP A 244 13.62 23.26 -8.45
CA ASP A 244 14.37 22.00 -8.44
C ASP A 244 13.59 20.81 -7.85
N ARG A 245 12.68 21.06 -6.90
CA ARG A 245 11.77 20.03 -6.32
C ARG A 245 10.61 19.62 -7.23
N GLY A 246 10.41 20.31 -8.36
CA GLY A 246 9.21 20.12 -9.18
C GLY A 246 7.92 20.68 -8.55
N MET A 247 8.02 21.50 -7.49
CA MET A 247 6.86 22.09 -6.81
C MET A 247 6.04 22.99 -7.74
N HIS A 248 6.66 23.56 -8.77
CA HIS A 248 5.97 24.35 -9.79
C HIS A 248 4.93 23.51 -10.57
N PHE A 249 5.16 22.21 -10.74
CA PHE A 249 4.17 21.31 -11.32
C PHE A 249 2.99 21.12 -10.35
N TRP A 250 3.28 20.92 -9.06
CA TRP A 250 2.28 20.74 -8.01
C TRP A 250 1.47 22.00 -7.68
N ASP A 251 2.04 23.19 -7.82
CA ASP A 251 1.36 24.47 -7.57
C ASP A 251 0.15 24.67 -8.50
N LYS A 252 0.21 24.16 -9.75
CA LYS A 252 -0.91 24.19 -10.69
C LYS A 252 -2.14 23.44 -10.18
N TYR A 253 -1.93 22.48 -9.29
CA TYR A 253 -2.97 21.63 -8.73
C TYR A 253 -3.42 22.08 -7.34
N ARG A 254 -2.77 23.06 -6.71
CA ARG A 254 -3.11 23.55 -5.36
C ARG A 254 -4.42 24.35 -5.31
N SER A 255 -4.88 24.87 -6.46
CA SER A 255 -6.16 25.57 -6.60
C SER A 255 -7.28 24.59 -7.00
N PHE A 256 -7.73 23.76 -6.05
CA PHE A 256 -8.74 22.73 -6.28
C PHE A 256 -10.19 23.24 -6.40
N LYS A 257 -10.46 24.50 -6.06
CA LYS A 257 -11.83 25.07 -5.97
C LYS A 257 -12.51 25.38 -7.33
N SER A 258 -11.85 25.17 -8.46
CA SER A 258 -12.30 25.74 -9.76
C SER A 258 -12.58 24.73 -10.88
N ASP A 259 -12.29 23.44 -10.74
CA ASP A 259 -12.37 22.49 -11.88
C ASP A 259 -13.49 21.44 -11.68
N ALA A 260 -14.68 21.75 -12.22
CA ALA A 260 -15.87 20.89 -12.15
C ALA A 260 -15.65 19.46 -12.70
N ARG A 261 -14.68 19.27 -13.60
CA ARG A 261 -14.31 17.93 -14.13
C ARG A 261 -13.69 17.01 -13.08
N SER A 262 -13.02 17.56 -12.07
CA SER A 262 -12.44 16.75 -10.99
C SER A 262 -13.53 16.20 -10.07
N GLU A 263 -14.60 16.95 -9.83
CA GLU A 263 -15.72 16.47 -9.01
C GLU A 263 -16.49 15.34 -9.70
N GLU A 264 -16.72 15.46 -11.01
CA GLU A 264 -17.38 14.41 -11.78
C GLU A 264 -16.55 13.12 -11.83
N PHE A 265 -15.23 13.25 -12.06
CA PHE A 265 -14.31 12.10 -12.15
C PHE A 265 -14.14 11.35 -10.82
N TYR A 266 -14.29 12.03 -9.68
CA TYR A 266 -14.16 11.45 -8.33
C TYR A 266 -15.48 11.26 -7.58
N SER A 267 -16.62 11.47 -8.25
CA SER A 267 -17.96 11.20 -7.69
C SER A 267 -18.08 9.76 -7.17
N LEU A 268 -18.69 9.51 -6.02
CA LEU A 268 -18.97 8.15 -5.55
C LEU A 268 -20.23 7.57 -6.24
N PRO A 269 -20.31 6.24 -6.44
CA PRO A 269 -21.55 5.58 -6.81
C PRO A 269 -22.63 5.79 -5.72
N PHE A 270 -23.90 5.81 -6.12
CA PHE A 270 -25.06 5.96 -5.22
C PHE A 270 -25.16 7.28 -4.43
N ASP A 271 -24.68 8.40 -4.96
CA ASP A 271 -24.80 9.73 -4.31
C ASP A 271 -24.16 9.84 -2.90
N LEU A 272 -23.26 8.92 -2.54
CA LEU A 272 -22.49 9.01 -1.29
C LEU A 272 -21.61 10.27 -1.17
N ASN A 273 -21.52 11.08 -2.23
CA ASN A 273 -20.94 12.42 -2.20
C ASN A 273 -21.62 13.35 -1.18
N LYS A 274 -22.89 13.09 -0.81
CA LYS A 274 -23.58 13.86 0.25
C LYS A 274 -22.99 13.64 1.65
N PHE A 275 -22.45 12.45 1.93
CA PHE A 275 -21.89 12.11 3.24
C PHE A 275 -20.39 12.39 3.33
N CYS A 276 -19.69 12.28 2.20
CA CYS A 276 -18.29 12.63 2.08
C CYS A 276 -18.13 13.56 0.87
N PRO A 277 -18.13 14.89 1.03
CA PRO A 277 -18.01 15.80 -0.11
C PRO A 277 -16.60 15.73 -0.75
N SER A 278 -16.51 16.10 -2.02
CA SER A 278 -15.25 16.21 -2.77
C SER A 278 -14.49 17.51 -2.46
N VAL A 279 -15.13 18.44 -1.76
CA VAL A 279 -14.67 19.80 -1.42
C VAL A 279 -14.86 20.10 0.05
#